data_AF-A0A0T6AIY9-F1
#
_entry.id   AF-A0A0T6AIY9-F1
#
_cell.length_a   1.000
_cell.length_b   1.000
_cell.length_c   1.000
_cell.angle_alpha   90.00
_cell.angle_beta   90.00
_cell.angle_gamma   90.00
#
_symmetry.space_group_name_H-M   'P 1'
#
loop_
_entity.id
_entity.type
_entity.pdbx_description
1 polymer ?
#
loop_
_entity_poly.entity_id
_entity_poly.type
_entity_poly.pdbx_seq_one_letter_code
_entity_poly.pdbx_strand_id
1 'polypeptide(L)' 'MAEQGLRELVGRVMIDPEFLQTLVGDPHAVLADYQLSAEERTSVLQAIAKLMVTPQSQQARAFQTALVKRWAT' A
#
# COMPACT_ATOMS: atom_id res chain seq x y z
N MET A 1 1.77 9.48 -20.86
CA MET A 1 2.56 9.05 -19.69
C MET A 1 1.53 8.54 -18.70
N ALA A 2 1.49 7.24 -18.43
CA ALA A 2 0.47 6.69 -17.53
C ALA A 2 0.78 7.19 -16.12
N GLU A 3 -0.07 8.05 -15.59
CA GLU A 3 0.05 8.60 -14.24
C GLU A 3 0.01 7.43 -13.26
N GLN A 4 1.10 7.19 -12.53
CA GLN A 4 1.19 6.10 -11.56
C GLN A 4 0.29 6.43 -10.36
N GLY A 5 -0.98 6.07 -10.47
CA GLY A 5 -1.99 6.27 -9.44
C GLY A 5 -2.05 5.12 -8.45
N LEU A 6 -3.00 5.21 -7.53
CA LEU A 6 -3.23 4.24 -6.47
C LEU A 6 -3.45 2.80 -6.98
N ARG A 7 -4.07 2.65 -8.15
CA ARG A 7 -4.30 1.34 -8.78
C ARG A 7 -3.00 0.63 -9.15
N GLU A 8 -2.01 1.36 -9.65
CA GLU A 8 -0.70 0.81 -10.01
C GLU A 8 0.10 0.45 -8.75
N LEU A 9 0.03 1.27 -7.70
CA LEU A 9 0.63 0.96 -6.40
C LEU A 9 0.08 -0.37 -5.85
N VAL A 10 -1.25 -0.50 -5.80
CA VAL A 10 -1.91 -1.71 -5.30
C VAL A 10 -1.57 -2.91 -6.18
N GLY A 11 -1.60 -2.75 -7.51
CA GLY A 11 -1.21 -3.78 -8.45
C GLY A 11 0.21 -4.29 -8.21
N ARG A 12 1.16 -3.37 -8.00
CA ARG A 12 2.56 -3.70 -7.74
C ARG A 12 2.76 -4.43 -6.41
N VAL A 13 2.08 -4.00 -5.35
CA VAL A 13 2.11 -4.72 -4.06
C VAL A 13 1.54 -6.14 -4.18
N MET A 14 0.52 -6.35 -5.03
CA MET A 14 -0.09 -7.66 -5.19
C MET A 14 0.77 -8.66 -5.97
N ILE A 15 1.58 -8.18 -6.91
CA ILE A 15 2.43 -9.03 -7.74
C ILE A 15 3.87 -9.14 -7.22
N ASP A 16 4.32 -8.17 -6.43
CA ASP A 16 5.70 -8.08 -5.96
C ASP A 16 5.77 -7.96 -4.43
N PRO A 17 5.98 -9.07 -3.71
CA PRO A 17 6.08 -9.06 -2.25
C PRO A 17 7.34 -8.35 -1.74
N GLU A 18 8.39 -8.24 -2.55
CA GLU A 18 9.61 -7.49 -2.21
C GLU A 18 9.36 -5.97 -2.25
N PHE A 19 8.55 -5.49 -3.20
CA PHE A 19 8.05 -4.12 -3.20
C PHE A 19 7.27 -3.80 -1.92
N LEU A 20 6.46 -4.72 -1.40
CA LEU A 20 5.77 -4.49 -0.13
C LEU A 20 6.76 -4.25 1.02
N GLN A 21 7.87 -4.97 1.08
CA GLN A 21 8.89 -4.74 2.10
C GLN A 21 9.58 -3.38 1.94
N THR A 22 9.84 -2.98 0.70
CA THR A 22 10.39 -1.65 0.38
C THR A 22 9.41 -0.54 0.77
N LEU A 23 8.13 -0.72 0.47
CA LEU A 23 7.04 0.20 0.81
C LEU A 23 6.82 0.28 2.33
N VAL A 24 6.96 -0.83 3.06
CA VAL A 24 6.87 -0.85 4.53
C VAL A 24 8.10 -0.21 5.17
N GLY A 25 9.28 -0.39 4.58
CA GLY A 25 10.54 0.18 5.06
C GLY A 25 10.62 1.70 4.90
N ASP A 26 10.19 2.24 3.75
CA ASP A 26 10.11 3.69 3.52
C ASP A 26 8.85 4.09 2.72
N PRO A 27 7.67 4.13 3.36
CA PRO A 27 6.43 4.44 2.68
C PRO A 27 6.39 5.88 2.16
N HIS A 28 7.11 6.82 2.78
CA HIS A 28 7.09 8.20 2.34
C HIS A 28 7.84 8.41 1.03
N ALA A 29 9.03 7.79 0.88
CA ALA A 29 9.81 7.84 -0.35
C ALA A 29 9.10 7.13 -1.50
N VAL A 30 8.55 5.93 -1.25
CA VAL A 30 7.86 5.16 -2.30
C VAL A 30 6.61 5.90 -2.77
N LEU A 31 5.76 6.39 -1.86
CA LEU A 31 4.52 7.09 -2.22
C LEU A 31 4.75 8.46 -2.86
N ALA A 32 5.97 9.02 -2.82
CA ALA A 32 6.31 10.27 -3.49
C ALA A 32 6.40 10.12 -5.02
N ASP A 33 6.67 8.90 -5.51
CA ASP A 33 6.69 8.59 -6.95
C ASP A 33 5.28 8.43 -7.54
N TYR A 34 4.27 8.29 -6.68
CA TYR A 34 2.88 8.08 -7.08
C TYR A 34 2.07 9.38 -6.98
N GLN A 35 1.18 9.58 -7.95
CA GLN A 35 0.27 10.72 -7.98
C GLN A 35 -0.94 10.44 -7.07
N LEU A 36 -0.72 10.46 -5.76
CA LEU A 36 -1.75 10.23 -4.74
C LEU A 36 -2.23 11.54 -4.15
N SER A 37 -3.55 11.65 -3.98
CA SER A 37 -4.18 12.70 -3.18
C SER A 37 -3.77 12.56 -1.70
N ALA A 38 -3.85 13.64 -0.93
CA ALA A 38 -3.52 13.59 0.51
C ALA A 38 -4.36 12.55 1.28
N GLU A 39 -5.64 12.39 0.92
CA GLU A 39 -6.54 11.38 1.50
C GLU A 39 -6.15 9.95 1.13
N GLU A 40 -5.78 9.73 -0.13
CA GLU A 40 -5.31 8.45 -0.64
C GLU A 40 -4.00 8.04 0.05
N ARG A 41 -3.04 8.96 0.11
CA ARG A 41 -1.75 8.74 0.78
C ARG A 41 -1.94 8.43 2.26
N THR A 42 -2.80 9.17 2.95
CA THR A 42 -3.12 8.91 4.36
C THR A 42 -3.76 7.54 4.55
N SER A 43 -4.67 7.15 3.66
CA SER A 43 -5.32 5.84 3.71
C SER A 43 -4.33 4.69 3.48
N VAL A 44 -3.39 4.85 2.55
CA VAL A 44 -2.32 3.87 2.30
C VAL A 44 -1.39 3.76 3.51
N LEU A 45 -0.97 4.88 4.09
CA LEU A 45 -0.12 4.89 5.30
C LEU A 45 -0.81 4.19 6.48
N GLN A 46 -2.12 4.41 6.69
CA GLN A 46 -2.88 3.71 7.72
C GLN A 46 -2.98 2.20 7.46
N ALA A 47 -3.10 1.78 6.19
CA ALA A 47 -3.09 0.37 5.83
C ALA A 47 -1.71 -0.27 6.09
N ILE A 48 -0.62 0.41 5.73
CA ILE A 48 0.76 -0.04 5.97
C ILE A 48 1.06 -0.12 7.47
N ALA A 49 0.62 0.86 8.27
CA ALA A 49 0.80 0.83 9.73
C ALA A 49 0.11 -0.40 10.37
N LYS A 50 -1.06 -0.80 9.85
CA LYS A 50 -1.76 -2.03 10.28
C LYS A 50 -1.06 -3.32 9.82
N LEU A 51 -0.27 -3.26 8.74
CA LEU A 51 0.54 -4.38 8.31
C LEU A 51 1.76 -4.62 9.18
N MET A 52 2.42 -3.55 9.60
CA MET A 52 3.64 -3.62 10.41
C MET A 52 3.45 -4.39 11.72
N VAL A 53 2.23 -4.37 12.26
CA VAL A 53 1.84 -5.13 13.46
C VAL A 53 1.48 -6.60 13.18
N THR A 54 1.42 -7.00 11.90
CA THR A 54 1.05 -8.35 11.46
C THR A 54 2.32 -9.12 11.07
N PRO A 55 2.48 -10.41 11.47
CA PRO A 55 3.65 -11.21 11.07
C PRO A 55 3.76 -11.35 9.55
N GLN A 56 4.98 -11.35 9.03
CA GLN A 56 5.33 -11.23 7.61
C GLN A 56 4.58 -12.22 6.69
N SER A 57 4.36 -13.47 7.13
CA SER A 57 3.57 -14.47 6.38
C SER A 57 2.09 -14.12 6.20
N GLN A 58 1.55 -13.18 6.98
CA GLN A 58 0.15 -12.73 6.92
C GLN A 58 0.00 -11.31 6.38
N GLN A 59 1.10 -10.57 6.16
CA GLN A 59 1.04 -9.17 5.76
C GLN A 59 0.35 -8.96 4.41
N ALA A 60 0.70 -9.71 3.36
CA ALA A 60 0.06 -9.54 2.04
C ALA A 60 -1.47 -9.71 2.11
N ARG A 61 -1.94 -10.69 2.90
CA ARG A 61 -3.37 -10.98 3.08
C ARG A 61 -4.07 -9.92 3.94
N ALA A 62 -3.40 -9.45 4.99
CA ALA A 62 -3.89 -8.35 5.82
C ALA A 62 -3.96 -7.03 5.03
N PHE A 63 -3.05 -6.80 4.09
CA PHE A 63 -3.00 -5.58 3.26
C PHE A 63 -4.19 -5.54 2.33
N GLN A 64 -4.41 -6.65 1.62
CA GLN A 64 -5.54 -6.83 0.74
C GLN A 64 -6.86 -6.66 1.50
N THR A 65 -6.98 -7.25 2.69
CA THR A 65 -8.18 -7.12 3.53
C THR A 65 -8.40 -5.67 3.97
N ALA A 66 -7.34 -4.97 4.37
CA ALA A 66 -7.41 -3.57 4.79
C ALA A 66 -7.81 -2.64 3.63
N LEU A 67 -7.24 -2.84 2.45
CA LEU A 67 -7.59 -2.10 1.24
C LEU A 67 -9.04 -2.38 0.81
N VAL A 68 -9.44 -3.64 0.67
CA VAL A 68 -10.82 -4.01 0.28
C VAL A 68 -11.84 -3.43 1.27
N LYS A 69 -11.58 -3.55 2.57
CA LYS A 69 -12.50 -3.04 3.60
C LYS A 69 -12.60 -1.52 3.61
N ARG A 70 -11.52 -0.81 3.28
CA ARG A 70 -11.49 0.67 3.28
C ARG A 70 -12.21 1.27 2.08
N TRP A 71 -12.33 0.54 0.97
CA TRP A 71 -12.97 1.01 -0.26
C TRP A 71 -14.41 0.51 -0.44
N ALA A 72 -14.82 -0.50 0.33
CA ALA A 72 -16.19 -0.99 0.37
C ALA A 72 -17.13 -0.16 1.29
N THR A 73 -16.58 0.84 1.97
CA THR A 73 -17.30 1.85 2.80
C THR A 73 -17.06 3.22 2.23
#